data_AF-A0A0N0K923-F1
#
_entry.id   AF-A0A0N0K923-F1
#
_cell.length_a   1.000
_cell.length_b   1.000
_cell.length_c   1.000
_cell.angle_alpha   90.00
_cell.angle_beta   90.00
_cell.angle_gamma   90.00
#
_symmetry.space_group_name_H-M   'P 1'
#
loop_
_entity.id
_entity.type
_entity.pdbx_description
1 polymer ?
#
loop_
_entity_poly.entity_id
_entity_poly.type
_entity_poly.pdbx_seq_one_letter_code
_entity_poly.pdbx_strand_id
1 'polypeptide(L)'
;MFTGIITDVGRVVEIERRGDLRLTIQTRFDLNGVAMGASIASNGVCLTVVEKLADAYKVDVSAETIAKTTVGDWGVGTPLNLERSLKLGDELGGHLVYGHVDGVGEVVSVTQDGDSHRWRFRVPQSLKRFIAAKGSVALNGVSLTVNEVDDDVFGVNIIPHTAEQTTFGLIGPGAKINLEVDMLARYVARLVGKDV
;
A
#
# COMPACT_ATOMS: atom_id res chain seq x y z
N MET A 1 -0.47 -8.81 9.01
CA MET A 1 0.54 -7.79 9.41
C MET A 1 1.71 -7.91 8.47
N PHE A 2 2.32 -6.78 8.18
CA PHE A 2 3.31 -6.53 7.15
C PHE A 2 4.33 -5.51 7.70
N THR A 3 5.38 -5.25 6.93
CA THR A 3 6.47 -4.32 7.27
C THR A 3 6.47 -3.07 6.39
N GLY A 4 5.76 -3.15 5.26
CA GLY A 4 5.83 -2.18 4.19
C GLY A 4 7.07 -2.30 3.31
N ILE A 5 7.76 -3.45 3.35
CA ILE A 5 8.88 -3.75 2.47
C ILE A 5 8.37 -4.64 1.34
N ILE A 6 8.27 -4.05 0.14
CA ILE A 6 7.73 -4.74 -1.03
C ILE A 6 8.74 -5.77 -1.52
N THR A 7 8.23 -6.96 -1.86
CA THR A 7 9.05 -8.10 -2.26
C THR A 7 8.71 -8.64 -3.65
N ASP A 8 7.65 -8.13 -4.28
CA ASP A 8 7.30 -8.40 -5.67
C ASP A 8 6.45 -7.27 -6.25
N VAL A 9 6.49 -7.10 -7.58
CA VAL A 9 5.57 -6.25 -8.34
C VAL A 9 4.73 -7.17 -9.22
N GLY A 10 3.55 -7.52 -8.72
CA GLY A 10 2.58 -8.35 -9.42
C GLY A 10 1.74 -7.58 -10.42
N ARG A 11 0.79 -8.26 -11.04
CA ARG A 11 -0.11 -7.67 -12.05
C ARG A 11 -1.50 -8.28 -11.98
N VAL A 12 -2.54 -7.45 -12.08
CA VAL A 12 -3.91 -7.94 -12.28
C VAL A 12 -4.01 -8.57 -13.67
N VAL A 13 -4.40 -9.84 -13.75
CA VAL A 13 -4.53 -10.56 -15.03
C VAL A 13 -5.97 -10.93 -15.37
N GLU A 14 -6.87 -10.91 -14.38
CA GLU A 14 -8.29 -11.19 -14.58
C GLU A 14 -9.13 -10.43 -13.55
N ILE A 15 -10.32 -10.00 -13.97
CA ILE A 15 -11.30 -9.32 -13.12
C ILE A 15 -12.66 -9.94 -13.39
N GLU A 16 -13.28 -10.49 -12.35
CA GLU A 16 -14.63 -11.03 -12.41
C GLU A 16 -15.55 -10.22 -11.47
N ARG A 17 -16.55 -9.56 -12.04
CA ARG A 17 -17.58 -8.87 -11.24
C ARG A 17 -18.71 -9.83 -10.92
N ARG A 18 -18.75 -10.30 -9.68
CA ARG A 18 -19.82 -11.15 -9.13
C ARG A 18 -20.60 -10.32 -8.09
N GLY A 19 -21.22 -10.95 -7.10
CA GLY A 19 -21.72 -10.23 -5.92
C GLY A 19 -20.60 -9.40 -5.26
N ASP A 20 -19.41 -9.99 -5.15
CA ASP A 20 -18.14 -9.32 -4.82
C ASP A 20 -17.22 -9.23 -6.07
N LEU A 21 -16.17 -8.42 -5.99
CA LEU A 21 -15.13 -8.33 -7.02
C LEU A 21 -14.10 -9.42 -6.80
N ARG A 22 -13.92 -10.31 -7.77
CA ARG A 22 -12.83 -11.31 -7.76
C ARG A 22 -11.71 -10.87 -8.68
N LEU A 23 -10.47 -10.92 -8.17
CA LEU A 23 -9.27 -10.57 -8.90
C LEU A 23 -8.34 -11.78 -8.99
N THR A 24 -7.75 -12.00 -10.17
CA THR A 24 -6.58 -12.87 -10.33
C THR A 24 -5.35 -12.00 -10.45
N ILE A 25 -4.38 -12.20 -9.54
CA ILE A 25 -3.15 -11.41 -9.44
C ILE A 25 -1.96 -12.33 -9.74
N GLN A 26 -1.24 -12.04 -10.81
CA GLN A 26 0.03 -12.69 -11.15
C GLN A 26 1.13 -12.21 -10.20
N THR A 27 1.99 -13.13 -9.78
CA THR A 27 3.08 -12.87 -8.83
C THR A 27 4.27 -13.80 -9.10
N ARG A 28 5.46 -13.38 -8.67
CA ARG A 28 6.69 -14.19 -8.64
C ARG A 28 6.84 -15.01 -7.36
N PHE A 29 5.93 -14.88 -6.40
CA PHE A 29 5.98 -15.67 -5.17
C PHE A 29 5.85 -17.16 -5.45
N ASP A 30 6.63 -17.98 -4.73
CA ASP A 30 6.35 -19.41 -4.64
C ASP A 30 5.09 -19.64 -3.80
N LEU A 31 3.97 -19.90 -4.48
CA LEU A 31 2.66 -20.12 -3.86
C LEU A 31 2.51 -21.48 -3.20
N ASN A 32 3.48 -22.40 -3.36
CA ASN A 32 3.50 -23.64 -2.57
C ASN A 32 3.70 -23.35 -1.08
N GLY A 33 4.52 -22.34 -0.76
CA GLY A 33 4.74 -21.86 0.60
C GLY A 33 3.64 -20.95 1.15
N VAL A 34 2.57 -20.70 0.38
CA VAL A 34 1.44 -19.85 0.77
C VAL A 34 0.23 -20.73 1.10
N ALA A 35 -0.29 -20.61 2.32
CA ALA A 35 -1.49 -21.34 2.72
C ALA A 35 -2.74 -20.76 2.03
N MET A 36 -3.76 -21.61 1.82
CA MET A 36 -5.11 -21.11 1.53
C MET A 36 -5.60 -20.27 2.72
N GLY A 37 -6.23 -19.12 2.45
CA GLY A 37 -6.60 -18.17 3.48
C GLY A 37 -5.45 -17.29 4.00
N ALA A 38 -4.25 -17.39 3.42
CA ALA A 38 -3.16 -16.46 3.75
C ALA A 38 -3.47 -15.04 3.28
N SER A 39 -2.91 -14.06 3.99
CA SER A 39 -3.04 -12.64 3.64
C SER A 39 -1.82 -12.14 2.87
N ILE A 40 -2.05 -11.49 1.73
CA ILE A 40 -1.04 -10.81 0.93
C ILE A 40 -1.48 -9.35 0.77
N ALA A 41 -0.60 -8.41 1.12
CA ALA A 41 -0.84 -7.00 0.87
C ALA A 41 -0.64 -6.72 -0.62
N SER A 42 -1.66 -6.17 -1.28
CA SER A 42 -1.64 -5.78 -2.69
C SER A 42 -1.87 -4.27 -2.79
N ASN A 43 -0.85 -3.51 -3.19
CA ASN A 43 -0.79 -2.05 -3.03
C ASN A 43 -1.21 -1.60 -1.61
N GLY A 44 -0.74 -2.32 -0.58
CA GLY A 44 -1.07 -2.04 0.81
C GLY A 44 -2.46 -2.48 1.26
N VAL A 45 -3.28 -3.10 0.40
CA VAL A 45 -4.57 -3.67 0.81
C VAL A 45 -4.37 -5.12 1.23
N CYS A 46 -4.70 -5.46 2.47
CA CYS A 46 -4.65 -6.84 2.95
C CYS A 46 -5.75 -7.68 2.29
N LEU A 47 -5.37 -8.60 1.40
CA LEU A 47 -6.31 -9.47 0.69
C LEU A 47 -6.04 -10.94 0.99
N THR A 48 -7.12 -11.72 1.11
CA THR A 48 -7.08 -13.13 1.48
C THR A 48 -7.07 -14.02 0.24
N VAL A 49 -6.09 -14.91 0.15
CA VAL A 49 -5.95 -15.88 -0.95
C VAL A 49 -7.08 -16.92 -0.88
N VAL A 50 -7.95 -16.93 -1.89
CA VAL A 50 -9.09 -17.88 -2.02
C VAL A 50 -8.85 -18.97 -3.06
N GLU A 51 -7.85 -18.81 -3.92
CA GLU A 51 -7.43 -19.81 -4.91
C GLU A 51 -5.95 -19.59 -5.26
N LYS A 52 -5.22 -20.67 -5.56
CA LYS A 52 -3.82 -20.61 -6.01
C LYS A 52 -3.70 -21.24 -7.39
N LEU A 53 -2.99 -20.56 -8.27
CA LEU A 53 -2.60 -21.01 -9.60
C LEU A 53 -1.07 -21.20 -9.63
N ALA A 54 -0.51 -21.50 -10.80
CA ALA A 54 0.93 -21.73 -10.93
C ALA A 54 1.76 -20.45 -10.70
N ASP A 55 1.32 -19.33 -11.26
CA ASP A 55 2.00 -18.03 -11.25
C ASP A 55 1.09 -16.88 -10.77
N ALA A 56 -0.06 -17.22 -10.19
CA ALA A 56 -1.06 -16.25 -9.77
C ALA A 56 -1.90 -16.77 -8.60
N TYR A 57 -2.57 -15.87 -7.89
CA TYR A 57 -3.54 -16.20 -6.86
C TYR A 57 -4.82 -15.40 -7.06
N LYS A 58 -5.94 -15.92 -6.54
CA LYS A 58 -7.22 -15.21 -6.56
C LYS A 58 -7.58 -14.69 -5.19
N VAL A 59 -8.26 -13.56 -5.18
CA VAL A 59 -8.80 -12.88 -3.99
C VAL A 59 -10.21 -12.39 -4.26
N ASP A 60 -11.05 -12.39 -3.22
CA ASP A 60 -12.34 -11.73 -3.23
C ASP A 60 -12.23 -10.39 -2.48
N VAL A 61 -12.79 -9.34 -3.07
CA VAL A 61 -12.70 -7.97 -2.58
C VAL A 61 -14.10 -7.47 -2.24
N SER A 62 -14.28 -7.09 -0.98
CA SER A 62 -15.54 -6.57 -0.46
C SER A 62 -15.86 -5.16 -0.97
N ALA A 63 -17.15 -4.80 -0.97
CA ALA A 63 -17.60 -3.47 -1.32
C ALA A 63 -16.93 -2.34 -0.50
N GLU A 64 -16.69 -2.56 0.80
CA GLU A 64 -15.99 -1.60 1.67
C GLU A 64 -14.56 -1.37 1.17
N THR A 65 -13.83 -2.44 0.84
CA THR A 65 -12.45 -2.34 0.33
C THR A 65 -12.43 -1.60 -1.00
N ILE A 66 -13.39 -1.87 -1.90
CA ILE A 66 -13.52 -1.16 -3.17
C ILE A 66 -13.77 0.33 -2.94
N ALA A 67 -14.62 0.69 -1.97
CA ALA A 67 -14.98 2.08 -1.69
C ALA A 67 -13.86 2.89 -1.01
N LYS A 68 -12.98 2.24 -0.24
CA LYS A 68 -11.93 2.90 0.55
C LYS A 68 -10.55 2.92 -0.09
N THR A 69 -10.35 2.17 -1.17
CA THR A 69 -9.03 1.95 -1.77
C THR A 69 -9.07 2.16 -3.28
N THR A 70 -7.90 2.12 -3.91
CA THR A 70 -7.75 2.17 -5.37
C THR A 70 -8.19 0.90 -6.08
N VAL A 71 -8.57 -0.17 -5.36
CA VAL A 71 -8.91 -1.48 -5.97
C VAL A 71 -10.03 -1.38 -7.00
N GLY A 72 -11.00 -0.48 -6.78
CA GLY A 72 -12.08 -0.24 -7.74
C GLY A 72 -11.64 0.32 -9.10
N ASP A 73 -10.48 0.96 -9.15
CA ASP A 73 -9.88 1.55 -10.35
C ASP A 73 -8.91 0.58 -11.06
N TRP A 74 -8.62 -0.59 -10.48
CA TRP A 74 -7.69 -1.54 -11.08
C TRP A 74 -8.30 -2.18 -12.33
N GLY A 75 -7.50 -2.24 -13.40
CA GLY A 75 -7.81 -2.93 -14.65
C GLY A 75 -6.89 -4.11 -14.87
N VAL A 76 -7.22 -4.96 -15.86
CA VAL A 76 -6.27 -5.97 -16.34
C VAL A 76 -5.00 -5.24 -16.82
N GLY A 77 -3.86 -5.66 -16.31
CA GLY A 77 -2.58 -5.03 -16.55
C GLY A 77 -2.10 -4.08 -15.44
N THR A 78 -2.93 -3.72 -14.47
CA THR A 78 -2.50 -2.84 -13.36
C THR A 78 -1.37 -3.49 -12.56
N PRO A 79 -0.20 -2.83 -12.40
CA PRO A 79 0.89 -3.32 -11.56
C PRO A 79 0.59 -3.09 -10.08
N LEU A 80 0.95 -4.04 -9.22
CA LEU A 80 0.67 -4.02 -7.80
C LEU A 80 1.94 -4.30 -6.98
N ASN A 81 2.24 -3.45 -6.00
CA ASN A 81 3.20 -3.77 -4.95
C ASN A 81 2.67 -4.93 -4.11
N LEU A 82 3.43 -6.02 -3.99
CA LEU A 82 3.04 -7.19 -3.22
C LEU A 82 3.96 -7.42 -2.02
N GLU A 83 3.36 -7.74 -0.88
CA GLU A 83 4.06 -8.14 0.34
C GLU A 83 3.33 -9.30 1.02
N ARG A 84 4.07 -10.34 1.41
CA ARG A 84 3.51 -11.47 2.18
C ARG A 84 3.37 -11.09 3.65
N SER A 85 2.40 -11.70 4.34
CA SER A 85 2.30 -11.54 5.79
C SER A 85 3.56 -12.00 6.50
N LEU A 86 3.95 -11.24 7.52
CA LEU A 86 5.05 -11.55 8.43
C LEU A 86 4.86 -12.91 9.11
N LYS A 87 5.96 -13.67 9.19
CA LYS A 87 6.08 -14.88 10.02
C LYS A 87 6.85 -14.55 11.30
N LEU A 88 6.69 -15.41 12.31
CA LEU A 88 7.50 -15.30 13.51
C LEU A 88 8.98 -15.50 13.17
N GLY A 89 9.80 -14.51 13.51
CA GLY A 89 11.24 -14.51 13.23
C GLY A 89 11.64 -13.76 11.95
N ASP A 90 10.68 -13.27 11.16
CA ASP A 90 10.97 -12.39 10.03
C ASP A 90 11.46 -11.01 10.51
N GLU A 91 12.31 -10.38 9.70
CA GLU A 91 12.80 -9.02 9.94
C GLU A 91 11.69 -7.97 9.73
N LEU A 92 11.54 -7.04 10.67
CA LEU A 92 10.66 -5.87 10.55
C LEU A 92 11.48 -4.68 10.01
N GLY A 93 11.73 -4.66 8.70
CA GLY A 93 12.62 -3.67 8.06
C GLY A 93 12.02 -2.27 7.87
N GLY A 94 10.69 -2.15 7.89
CA GLY A 94 9.97 -0.87 7.84
C GLY A 94 9.30 -0.54 9.17
N HIS A 95 7.98 -0.34 9.16
CA HIS A 95 7.17 -0.18 10.36
C HIS A 95 6.01 -1.19 10.36
N LEU A 96 5.22 -1.24 11.44
CA LEU A 96 4.05 -2.12 11.47
C LEU A 96 2.99 -1.62 10.50
N VAL A 97 2.79 -2.36 9.41
CA VAL A 97 1.74 -2.15 8.42
C VAL A 97 0.70 -3.26 8.58
N TYR A 98 -0.57 -2.90 8.60
CA TYR A 98 -1.68 -3.84 8.79
C TYR A 98 -2.34 -4.23 7.48
N GLY A 99 -2.17 -3.40 6.45
CA GLY A 99 -2.85 -3.52 5.18
C GLY A 99 -4.30 -3.03 5.26
N HIS A 100 -4.58 -2.13 6.21
CA HIS A 100 -5.89 -1.55 6.49
C HIS A 100 -5.89 -0.09 6.04
N VAL A 101 -5.90 0.09 4.71
CA VAL A 101 -5.88 1.39 4.04
C VAL A 101 -6.96 2.32 4.60
N ASP A 102 -6.54 3.50 5.05
CA ASP A 102 -7.39 4.53 5.64
C ASP A 102 -8.12 5.36 4.57
N GLY A 103 -7.50 5.50 3.40
CA GLY A 103 -8.08 6.22 2.29
C GLY A 103 -7.13 6.32 1.11
N VAL A 104 -7.53 7.14 0.14
CA VAL A 104 -6.80 7.35 -1.11
C VAL A 104 -6.26 8.78 -1.14
N GLY A 105 -4.94 8.90 -1.26
CA GLY A 105 -4.25 10.15 -1.53
C GLY A 105 -3.97 10.36 -3.02
N GLU A 106 -3.28 11.44 -3.34
CA GLU A 106 -2.89 11.82 -4.70
C GLU A 106 -1.43 12.24 -4.75
N VAL A 107 -0.69 11.81 -5.78
CA VAL A 107 0.65 12.32 -6.06
C VAL A 107 0.55 13.76 -6.60
N VAL A 108 1.10 14.72 -5.88
CA VAL A 108 1.08 16.15 -6.27
C VAL A 108 2.25 16.49 -7.16
N SER A 109 3.46 16.06 -6.81
CA SER A 109 4.67 16.33 -7.59
C SER A 109 5.75 15.28 -7.36
N VAL A 110 6.64 15.17 -8.35
CA VAL A 110 7.86 14.36 -8.29
C VAL A 110 8.99 15.22 -8.83
N THR A 111 10.02 15.45 -8.03
CA THR A 111 11.16 16.30 -8.37
C THR A 111 12.46 15.60 -8.04
N GLN A 112 13.46 15.71 -8.91
CA GLN A 112 14.77 15.12 -8.66
C GLN A 112 15.45 15.81 -7.47
N ASP A 113 16.06 15.01 -6.59
CA ASP A 113 16.78 15.45 -5.39
C ASP A 113 18.04 14.57 -5.23
N GLY A 114 19.13 15.01 -5.88
CA GLY A 114 20.33 14.19 -6.07
C GLY A 114 20.04 12.93 -6.88
N ASP A 115 20.41 11.77 -6.32
CA ASP A 115 20.11 10.45 -6.89
C ASP A 115 18.70 9.97 -6.53
N SER A 116 18.02 10.64 -5.61
CA SER A 116 16.66 10.31 -5.18
C SER A 116 15.61 11.21 -5.82
N HIS A 117 14.35 10.91 -5.56
CA HIS A 117 13.22 11.75 -5.93
C HIS A 117 12.49 12.23 -4.68
N ARG A 118 12.24 13.53 -4.62
CA ARG A 118 11.31 14.12 -3.67
C ARG A 118 9.90 14.04 -4.22
N TRP A 119 9.04 13.32 -3.52
CA TRP A 119 7.63 13.14 -3.86
C TRP A 119 6.77 13.91 -2.87
N ARG A 120 5.73 14.58 -3.38
CA ARG A 120 4.69 15.20 -2.53
C ARG A 120 3.36 14.52 -2.76
N PHE A 121 2.64 14.26 -1.67
CA PHE A 121 1.34 13.60 -1.69
C PHE A 121 0.31 14.44 -0.95
N ARG A 122 -0.88 14.55 -1.52
CA ARG A 122 -2.05 15.13 -0.85
C ARG A 122 -2.87 14.02 -0.21
N VAL A 123 -3.34 14.24 1.01
CA VAL A 123 -4.15 13.28 1.77
C VAL A 123 -5.55 13.80 2.02
N PRO A 124 -6.53 12.91 2.27
CA PRO A 124 -7.83 13.32 2.77
C PRO A 124 -7.72 14.14 4.06
N GLN A 125 -8.57 15.18 4.19
CA GLN A 125 -8.56 16.09 5.34
C GLN A 125 -8.75 15.38 6.70
N SER A 126 -9.46 14.25 6.72
CA SER A 126 -9.61 13.41 7.91
C SER A 126 -8.30 12.76 8.36
N LEU A 127 -7.35 12.53 7.45
CA LEU A 127 -6.12 11.78 7.71
C LEU A 127 -4.91 12.66 8.01
N LYS A 128 -4.92 13.95 7.63
CA LYS A 128 -3.76 14.84 7.76
C LYS A 128 -3.16 14.90 9.17
N ARG A 129 -4.02 14.79 10.21
CA ARG A 129 -3.59 14.82 11.62
C ARG A 129 -2.72 13.63 12.05
N PHE A 130 -2.73 12.54 11.31
CA PHE A 130 -1.94 11.34 11.59
C PHE A 130 -0.59 11.34 10.88
N ILE A 131 -0.34 12.34 10.02
CA ILE A 131 0.91 12.48 9.29
C ILE A 131 1.79 13.49 10.01
N ALA A 132 2.94 13.03 10.49
CA ALA A 132 3.90 13.86 11.22
C ALA A 132 5.28 13.79 10.54
N ALA A 133 5.99 14.92 10.50
CA ALA A 133 7.37 14.95 10.02
C ALA A 133 8.24 13.99 10.85
N LYS A 134 9.11 13.22 10.17
CA LYS A 134 9.89 12.11 10.72
C LYS A 134 9.07 10.91 11.22
N GLY A 135 7.76 10.91 11.04
CA GLY A 135 6.91 9.74 11.24
C GLY A 135 6.94 8.78 10.05
N SER A 136 6.31 7.62 10.26
CA SER A 136 6.13 6.59 9.23
C SER A 136 4.77 6.73 8.53
N VAL A 137 4.71 6.28 7.28
CA VAL A 137 3.47 6.15 6.50
C VAL A 137 3.62 5.00 5.52
N ALA A 138 2.54 4.29 5.20
CA ALA A 138 2.55 3.31 4.12
C ALA A 138 1.77 3.82 2.90
N LEU A 139 2.44 3.86 1.75
CA LEU A 139 1.90 4.33 0.47
C LEU A 139 1.93 3.23 -0.58
N ASN A 140 0.77 2.78 -1.06
CA ASN A 140 0.64 1.52 -1.81
C ASN A 140 1.38 0.35 -1.12
N GLY A 141 1.32 0.32 0.21
CA GLY A 141 2.01 -0.69 1.03
C GLY A 141 3.50 -0.45 1.20
N VAL A 142 4.11 0.59 0.63
CA VAL A 142 5.53 0.90 0.84
C VAL A 142 5.70 1.72 2.11
N SER A 143 6.48 1.23 3.07
CA SER A 143 6.87 1.95 4.27
C SER A 143 7.84 3.08 3.93
N LEU A 144 7.48 4.31 4.28
CA LEU A 144 8.25 5.51 3.97
C LEU A 144 8.33 6.45 5.17
N THR A 145 9.40 7.24 5.19
CA THR A 145 9.60 8.30 6.19
C THR A 145 9.08 9.62 5.67
N VAL A 146 8.16 10.24 6.41
CA VAL A 146 7.69 11.60 6.13
C VAL A 146 8.82 12.59 6.39
N ASN A 147 9.18 13.40 5.40
CA ASN A 147 10.25 14.39 5.54
C ASN A 147 9.73 15.77 5.93
N GLU A 148 8.60 16.16 5.37
CA GLU A 148 7.97 17.47 5.54
C GLU A 148 6.46 17.32 5.51
N VAL A 149 5.74 18.19 6.22
CA VAL A 149 4.28 18.25 6.24
C VAL A 149 3.87 19.71 6.13
N ASP A 150 2.92 19.97 5.24
CA ASP A 150 2.34 21.27 4.92
C ASP A 150 0.82 21.10 4.75
N ASP A 151 0.09 21.32 5.85
CA ASP A 151 -1.33 21.00 6.02
C ASP A 151 -1.72 19.57 5.59
N ASP A 152 -2.40 19.41 4.45
CA ASP A 152 -2.83 18.13 3.89
C ASP A 152 -1.87 17.57 2.82
N VAL A 153 -0.73 18.22 2.62
CA VAL A 153 0.33 17.75 1.73
C VAL A 153 1.57 17.38 2.53
N PHE A 154 2.18 16.24 2.24
CA PHE A 154 3.43 15.86 2.86
C PHE A 154 4.43 15.36 1.82
N GLY A 155 5.71 15.46 2.16
CA GLY A 155 6.81 15.04 1.31
C GLY A 155 7.53 13.81 1.86
N VAL A 156 7.97 12.94 0.95
CA VAL A 156 8.90 11.84 1.24
C VAL A 156 10.01 11.83 0.20
N ASN A 157 11.11 11.17 0.52
CA ASN A 157 12.22 10.97 -0.40
C ASN A 157 12.30 9.49 -0.78
N ILE A 158 12.25 9.20 -2.08
CA ILE A 158 12.30 7.84 -2.62
C ILE A 158 13.64 7.63 -3.31
N ILE A 159 14.41 6.68 -2.81
CA ILE A 159 15.71 6.30 -3.37
C ILE A 159 15.54 5.44 -4.63
N PRO A 160 16.56 5.35 -5.52
CA PRO A 160 16.50 4.55 -6.74
C PRO A 160 16.04 3.11 -6.52
N HIS A 161 16.61 2.44 -5.51
CA HIS A 161 16.27 1.06 -5.20
C HIS A 161 14.77 0.89 -4.95
N THR A 162 14.16 1.74 -4.13
CA THR A 162 12.72 1.69 -3.86
C THR A 162 11.89 1.98 -5.11
N ALA A 163 12.31 2.95 -5.92
CA ALA A 163 11.61 3.25 -7.17
C ALA A 163 11.66 2.07 -8.17
N GLU A 164 12.78 1.35 -8.24
CA GLU A 164 12.98 0.19 -9.11
C GLU A 164 12.23 -1.07 -8.62
N GLN A 165 12.17 -1.28 -7.31
CA GLN A 165 11.54 -2.47 -6.71
C GLN A 165 10.03 -2.32 -6.47
N THR A 166 9.44 -1.16 -6.78
CA THR A 166 8.02 -0.87 -6.51
C THR A 166 7.35 -0.20 -7.70
N THR A 167 6.03 0.00 -7.61
CA THR A 167 5.26 0.74 -8.61
C THR A 167 5.61 2.23 -8.70
N PHE A 168 6.44 2.78 -7.81
CA PHE A 168 6.80 4.20 -7.85
C PHE A 168 7.55 4.59 -9.13
N GLY A 169 8.31 3.67 -9.74
CA GLY A 169 8.91 3.89 -11.06
C GLY A 169 7.91 3.94 -12.24
N LEU A 170 6.62 3.67 -12.00
CA LEU A 170 5.60 3.53 -13.03
C LEU A 170 4.47 4.58 -12.94
N ILE A 171 4.48 5.41 -11.89
CA ILE A 171 3.44 6.41 -11.63
C ILE A 171 4.04 7.82 -11.57
N GLY A 172 3.19 8.84 -11.64
CA GLY A 172 3.59 10.24 -11.58
C GLY A 172 2.49 11.14 -11.00
N PRO A 173 2.63 12.48 -11.13
CA PRO A 173 1.62 13.43 -10.65
C PRO A 173 0.20 13.11 -11.16
N GLY A 174 -0.79 13.28 -10.28
CA GLY A 174 -2.20 12.92 -10.50
C GLY A 174 -2.54 11.46 -10.23
N ALA A 175 -1.55 10.59 -9.99
CA ALA A 175 -1.82 9.19 -9.63
C ALA A 175 -2.46 9.10 -8.23
N LYS A 176 -3.46 8.22 -8.10
CA LYS A 176 -4.05 7.85 -6.81
C LYS A 176 -3.16 6.87 -6.06
N ILE A 177 -3.08 7.01 -4.75
CA ILE A 177 -2.25 6.15 -3.89
C ILE A 177 -3.08 5.64 -2.69
N ASN A 178 -3.01 4.35 -2.39
CA ASN A 178 -3.53 3.83 -1.13
C ASN A 178 -2.66 4.34 0.02
N LEU A 179 -3.28 4.87 1.06
CA LEU A 179 -2.59 5.39 2.22
C LEU A 179 -3.05 4.68 3.49
N GLU A 180 -2.09 4.17 4.25
CA GLU A 180 -2.27 3.70 5.62
C GLU A 180 -1.41 4.56 6.55
N VAL A 181 -2.04 5.16 7.56
CA VAL A 181 -1.35 5.95 8.59
C VAL A 181 -0.68 5.03 9.60
N ASP A 182 0.38 5.50 10.25
CA ASP A 182 1.00 4.73 11.34
C ASP A 182 -0.03 4.43 12.44
N MET A 183 -0.15 3.15 12.80
CA MET A 183 -1.05 2.69 13.85
C MET A 183 -0.78 3.39 15.19
N LEU A 184 0.48 3.74 15.49
CA LEU A 184 0.84 4.50 16.70
C LEU A 184 0.12 5.86 16.73
N ALA A 185 -0.01 6.54 15.58
CA ALA A 185 -0.71 7.81 15.50
C ALA A 185 -2.20 7.67 15.83
N ARG A 186 -2.85 6.55 15.45
CA ARG A 186 -4.25 6.27 15.81
C ARG A 186 -4.42 6.11 17.32
N TYR A 187 -3.57 5.31 17.96
CA TYR A 187 -3.63 5.11 19.41
C TYR A 187 -3.32 6.39 20.19
N VAL A 188 -2.34 7.19 19.75
CA VAL A 188 -2.06 8.50 20.34
C VAL A 188 -3.28 9.41 20.21
N ALA A 189 -3.88 9.51 19.02
CA ALA A 189 -5.09 10.31 18.81
C ALA A 189 -6.24 9.87 19.72
N ARG A 190 -6.47 8.56 19.87
CA ARG A 190 -7.47 8.02 20.79
C ARG A 190 -7.22 8.41 22.24
N LEU A 191 -5.97 8.32 22.70
CA LEU A 191 -5.60 8.66 24.07
C LEU A 191 -5.79 10.15 24.39
N VAL A 192 -5.57 11.03 23.40
CA VAL A 192 -5.74 12.48 23.58
C VAL A 192 -7.13 13.00 23.19
N GLY A 193 -8.10 12.11 22.93
CA GLY A 193 -9.47 12.46 22.59
C GLY A 193 -9.62 13.17 21.24
N LYS A 194 -8.75 12.83 20.29
CA LYS A 194 -8.72 13.37 18.92
C LYS A 194 -8.92 12.29 17.85
N ASP A 195 -9.32 11.08 18.25
CA ASP A 195 -9.85 10.09 17.32
C ASP A 195 -11.19 10.58 16.76
N VAL A 196 -11.38 10.39 15.45
CA VAL A 196 -12.62 10.74 14.74
C VAL A 196 -13.46 9.49 14.60
#